data_AF-A0A7Z9Q9E2-F1
#
_entry.id   AF-A0A7Z9Q9E2-F1
#
_cell.length_a   1.000
_cell.length_b   1.000
_cell.length_c   1.000
_cell.angle_alpha   90.00
_cell.angle_beta   90.00
_cell.angle_gamma   90.00
#
_symmetry.space_group_name_H-M   'P 1'
#
loop_
_entity.id
_entity.type
_entity.pdbx_description
1 polymer ?
#
loop_
_entity_poly.entity_id
_entity_poly.type
_entity_poly.pdbx_seq_one_letter_code
_entity_poly.pdbx_strand_id
1 'polypeptide(L)'
;MKHSLLFGLLCSPVGIGFGIILRINDWGSEELTTGYGLGFISSAGIAAFLAPCFIWYIMIERRERISVSRGITVGALGAALAHFVCWYLFILSNYIEKLYLGKLTEYVLGPLEGILAALTYSFVSLLLFGLIILPIGALIGGCYATHIKETQYKTLLKRVADILKVL
;
A
#
# COMPACT_ATOMS: atom_id res chain seq x y z
N MET A 1 -2.87 -15.88 6.22
CA MET A 1 -2.54 -14.46 6.00
C MET A 1 -1.05 -14.16 6.13
N LYS A 2 -0.16 -15.17 6.13
CA LYS A 2 1.27 -14.90 6.38
C LYS A 2 1.91 -14.20 5.20
N HIS A 3 1.57 -14.61 3.97
CA HIS A 3 2.14 -14.03 2.75
C HIS A 3 1.58 -12.65 2.44
N SER A 4 0.28 -12.41 2.68
CA SER A 4 -0.32 -11.09 2.48
C SER A 4 0.27 -10.02 3.41
N LEU A 5 0.49 -10.35 4.69
CA LEU A 5 1.09 -9.42 5.66
C LEU A 5 2.53 -9.05 5.29
N LEU A 6 3.33 -10.04 4.90
CA LEU A 6 4.70 -9.80 4.42
C LEU A 6 4.71 -8.95 3.15
N PHE A 7 3.77 -9.19 2.23
CA PHE A 7 3.66 -8.39 1.02
C PHE A 7 3.33 -6.93 1.32
N GLY A 8 2.36 -6.67 2.20
CA GLY A 8 2.07 -5.31 2.67
C GLY A 8 3.29 -4.67 3.33
N LEU A 9 4.05 -5.42 4.13
CA LEU A 9 5.26 -4.93 4.78
C LEU A 9 6.34 -4.51 3.78
N LEU A 10 6.49 -5.25 2.67
CA LEU A 10 7.43 -4.90 1.58
C LEU A 10 7.01 -3.63 0.83
N CYS A 11 5.70 -3.35 0.74
CA CYS A 11 5.18 -2.18 0.06
C CYS A 11 5.20 -0.91 0.93
N SER A 12 5.10 -1.06 2.26
CA SER A 12 5.01 0.07 3.19
C SER A 12 6.16 1.10 3.10
N PRO A 13 7.45 0.69 2.98
CA PRO A 13 8.56 1.62 2.80
C PRO A 13 8.42 2.53 1.59
N VAL A 14 7.77 2.06 0.51
CA VAL A 14 7.52 2.88 -0.69
C VAL A 14 6.56 4.02 -0.35
N GLY A 15 5.47 3.73 0.36
CA GLY A 15 4.52 4.75 0.80
C GLY A 15 5.16 5.79 1.73
N ILE A 16 5.98 5.33 2.69
CA ILE A 16 6.71 6.22 3.61
C ILE A 16 7.70 7.09 2.83
N GLY A 17 8.49 6.50 1.92
CA GLY A 17 9.48 7.21 1.13
C GLY A 17 8.86 8.30 0.26
N PHE A 18 7.77 8.01 -0.44
CA PHE A 18 7.05 9.01 -1.23
C PHE A 18 6.38 10.08 -0.36
N GLY A 19 5.83 9.71 0.81
CA GLY A 19 5.31 10.68 1.77
C GLY A 19 6.38 11.67 2.24
N ILE A 20 7.61 11.19 2.50
CA ILE A 20 8.74 12.04 2.88
C ILE A 20 9.17 12.95 1.72
N ILE A 21 9.27 12.42 0.50
CA ILE A 21 9.65 13.21 -0.69
C ILE A 21 8.66 14.36 -0.93
N LEU A 22 7.36 14.08 -0.83
CA LEU A 22 6.33 15.11 -1.03
C LEU A 22 6.38 16.19 0.04
N ARG A 23 6.70 15.82 1.29
CA ARG A 23 6.92 16.77 2.37
C ARG A 23 8.15 17.65 2.16
N ILE A 24 9.25 17.09 1.67
CA ILE A 24 10.51 17.85 1.47
C ILE A 24 10.38 18.87 0.33
N ASN A 25 9.63 18.53 -0.72
CA ASN A 25 9.51 19.36 -1.91
C ASN A 25 8.39 20.41 -1.84
N ASP A 26 7.78 20.62 -0.66
CA ASP A 26 6.73 21.63 -0.41
C ASP A 26 5.56 21.57 -1.42
N TRP A 27 5.28 20.38 -1.96
CA TRP A 27 4.20 20.17 -2.94
C TRP A 27 2.79 20.22 -2.33
N GLY A 28 2.70 20.54 -1.03
CA GLY A 28 1.47 20.95 -0.37
C GLY A 28 1.68 22.34 0.21
N SER A 29 0.66 23.18 0.06
CA SER A 29 0.51 24.52 0.66
C SER A 29 1.14 24.65 2.04
N GLU A 30 1.53 25.87 2.44
CA GLU A 30 2.16 26.23 3.73
C GLU A 30 1.53 25.54 4.96
N GLU A 31 0.25 25.15 4.90
CA GLU A 31 -0.47 24.31 5.87
C GLU A 31 0.15 22.90 6.11
N LEU A 32 0.82 22.29 5.13
CA LEU A 32 1.44 20.95 5.28
C LEU A 32 2.69 20.97 6.17
N THR A 33 3.29 22.15 6.38
CA THR A 33 4.53 22.32 7.14
C THR A 33 4.31 22.28 8.66
N THR A 34 3.08 22.51 9.13
CA THR A 34 2.71 22.51 10.55
C THR A 34 1.92 21.24 10.92
N GLY A 35 2.59 20.17 11.36
CA GLY A 35 1.95 18.96 11.92
C GLY A 35 1.29 18.01 10.91
N TYR A 36 0.61 18.52 9.88
CA TYR A 36 -0.09 17.73 8.84
C TYR A 36 0.84 16.83 8.02
N GLY A 37 2.09 17.27 7.79
CA GLY A 37 3.08 16.48 7.04
C GLY A 37 3.40 15.12 7.68
N LEU A 38 3.36 15.01 9.01
CA LEU A 38 3.54 13.71 9.69
C LEU A 38 2.31 12.81 9.52
N GLY A 39 1.11 13.39 9.62
CA GLY A 39 -0.15 12.66 9.39
C GLY A 39 -0.24 12.06 7.99
N PHE A 40 0.23 12.79 6.98
CA PHE A 40 0.29 12.29 5.60
C PHE A 40 1.30 11.14 5.43
N ILE A 41 2.52 11.27 5.97
CA ILE A 41 3.54 10.20 5.92
C ILE A 41 3.01 8.91 6.56
N SER A 42 2.40 9.02 7.75
CA SER A 42 1.80 7.88 8.43
C SER A 42 0.67 7.27 7.61
N SER A 43 -0.21 8.08 7.05
CA SER A 43 -1.33 7.62 6.20
C SER A 43 -0.82 6.90 4.94
N ALA A 44 0.22 7.43 4.29
CA ALA A 44 0.84 6.81 3.12
C ALA A 44 1.48 5.46 3.44
N GLY A 45 2.23 5.37 4.53
CA GLY A 45 2.84 4.12 4.98
C GLY A 45 1.82 3.04 5.34
N ILE A 46 0.75 3.42 6.06
CA ILE A 46 -0.35 2.52 6.43
C ILE A 46 -1.13 2.07 5.20
N ALA A 47 -1.46 2.98 4.28
CA ALA A 47 -2.18 2.65 3.05
C ALA A 47 -1.37 1.70 2.15
N ALA A 48 -0.08 1.96 1.98
CA ALA A 48 0.84 1.11 1.24
C ALA A 48 1.05 -0.26 1.90
N PHE A 49 0.72 -0.41 3.17
CA PHE A 49 0.66 -1.71 3.83
C PHE A 49 -0.69 -2.41 3.59
N LEU A 50 -1.79 -1.73 3.95
CA LEU A 50 -3.14 -2.32 4.00
C LEU A 50 -3.67 -2.70 2.62
N ALA A 51 -3.59 -1.80 1.64
CA ALA A 51 -4.18 -2.04 0.33
C ALA A 51 -3.50 -3.21 -0.41
N PRO A 52 -2.16 -3.27 -0.54
CA PRO A 52 -1.49 -4.42 -1.14
C PRO A 52 -1.73 -5.72 -0.37
N CYS A 53 -1.71 -5.68 0.98
CA CYS A 53 -2.01 -6.84 1.82
C CYS A 53 -3.41 -7.40 1.52
N PHE A 54 -4.42 -6.53 1.48
CA PHE A 54 -5.81 -6.90 1.23
C PHE A 54 -6.00 -7.53 -0.16
N ILE A 55 -5.47 -6.89 -1.20
CA ILE A 55 -5.59 -7.39 -2.58
C ILE A 55 -4.86 -8.72 -2.74
N TRP A 56 -3.66 -8.86 -2.16
CA TRP A 56 -2.91 -10.13 -2.17
C TRP A 56 -3.67 -11.25 -1.48
N TYR A 57 -4.24 -10.97 -0.32
CA TYR A 57 -5.04 -11.95 0.42
C TYR A 57 -6.21 -12.47 -0.41
N ILE A 58 -7.00 -11.57 -1.01
CA ILE A 58 -8.21 -11.95 -1.76
C ILE A 58 -7.88 -12.66 -3.08
N MET A 59 -6.87 -12.21 -3.81
CA MET A 59 -6.61 -12.66 -5.18
C MET A 59 -5.65 -13.86 -5.26
N ILE A 60 -4.69 -13.95 -4.35
CA ILE A 60 -3.64 -14.98 -4.36
C ILE A 60 -3.79 -15.94 -3.19
N GLU A 61 -3.70 -15.44 -1.94
CA GLU A 61 -3.59 -16.32 -0.76
C GLU A 61 -4.87 -17.12 -0.52
N ARG A 62 -6.04 -16.47 -0.49
CA ARG A 62 -7.34 -17.13 -0.28
C ARG A 62 -7.72 -18.10 -1.40
N ARG A 63 -7.19 -17.88 -2.60
CA ARG A 63 -7.50 -18.70 -3.79
C ARG A 63 -6.42 -19.73 -4.10
N GLU A 64 -5.32 -19.73 -3.35
CA GLU A 64 -4.13 -20.57 -3.56
C GLU A 64 -3.55 -20.49 -4.98
N ARG A 65 -3.71 -19.34 -5.65
CA ARG A 65 -3.34 -19.15 -7.05
C ARG A 65 -2.10 -18.28 -7.18
N ILE A 66 -0.94 -18.86 -6.87
CA ILE A 66 0.34 -18.15 -6.95
C ILE A 66 0.85 -18.18 -8.40
N SER A 67 1.04 -17.02 -8.99
CA SER A 67 1.71 -16.84 -10.29
C SER A 67 2.36 -15.47 -10.38
N VAL A 68 3.43 -15.36 -11.15
CA VAL A 68 4.16 -14.09 -11.32
C VAL A 68 3.27 -13.01 -11.92
N SER A 69 2.53 -13.33 -13.00
CA SER A 69 1.58 -12.40 -13.62
C SER A 69 0.53 -11.88 -12.62
N ARG A 70 -0.03 -12.76 -11.78
CA ARG A 70 -0.95 -12.32 -10.70
C ARG A 70 -0.25 -11.45 -9.66
N GLY A 71 1.00 -11.76 -9.30
CA GLY A 71 1.79 -10.92 -8.39
C GLY A 71 1.95 -9.50 -8.93
N ILE A 72 2.30 -9.36 -10.22
CA ILE A 72 2.40 -8.08 -10.92
C ILE A 72 1.06 -7.34 -10.88
N THR A 73 -0.04 -8.00 -11.25
CA THR A 73 -1.38 -7.39 -11.24
C THR A 73 -1.80 -6.95 -9.84
N VAL A 74 -1.62 -7.81 -8.84
CA VAL A 74 -1.93 -7.51 -7.43
C VAL A 74 -1.10 -6.35 -6.91
N GLY A 75 0.18 -6.28 -7.29
CA GLY A 75 1.05 -5.18 -6.92
C GLY A 75 0.61 -3.85 -7.50
N ALA A 76 0.28 -3.81 -8.79
CA ALA A 76 -0.25 -2.61 -9.44
C ALA A 76 -1.60 -2.17 -8.84
N LEU A 77 -2.55 -3.11 -8.67
CA LEU A 77 -3.86 -2.81 -8.09
C LEU A 77 -3.76 -2.38 -6.62
N GLY A 78 -2.88 -3.02 -5.85
CA GLY A 78 -2.60 -2.67 -4.46
C GLY A 78 -2.03 -1.27 -4.34
N ALA A 79 -1.08 -0.91 -5.21
CA ALA A 79 -0.53 0.44 -5.28
C ALA A 79 -1.60 1.47 -5.66
N ALA A 80 -2.44 1.17 -6.65
CA ALA A 80 -3.54 2.06 -7.05
C ALA A 80 -4.55 2.30 -5.92
N LEU A 81 -4.97 1.22 -5.24
CA LEU A 81 -5.89 1.32 -4.09
C LEU A 81 -5.25 2.06 -2.92
N ALA A 82 -3.93 1.96 -2.73
CA ALA A 82 -3.23 2.68 -1.67
C ALA A 82 -3.35 4.21 -1.82
N HIS A 83 -3.49 4.76 -3.03
CA HIS A 83 -3.74 6.20 -3.20
C HIS A 83 -5.05 6.63 -2.56
N PHE A 84 -6.14 5.90 -2.85
CA PHE A 84 -7.44 6.18 -2.24
C PHE A 84 -7.40 6.01 -0.72
N VAL A 85 -6.85 4.90 -0.24
CA VAL A 85 -6.75 4.62 1.21
C VAL A 85 -5.90 5.66 1.92
N CYS A 86 -4.80 6.12 1.31
CA CYS A 86 -3.93 7.16 1.87
C CYS A 86 -4.70 8.47 2.10
N TRP A 87 -5.36 8.97 1.06
CA TRP A 87 -6.13 10.22 1.15
C TRP A 87 -7.28 10.11 2.14
N TYR A 88 -7.99 8.98 2.14
CA TYR A 88 -9.09 8.78 3.09
C TYR A 88 -8.59 8.72 4.54
N LEU A 89 -7.50 8.01 4.81
CA LEU A 89 -6.89 7.95 6.15
C LEU A 89 -6.41 9.33 6.60
N PHE A 90 -5.81 10.12 5.70
CA PHE A 90 -5.33 11.46 6.01
C PHE A 90 -6.48 12.43 6.35
N ILE A 91 -7.55 12.41 5.55
CA ILE A 91 -8.75 13.22 5.84
C ILE A 91 -9.39 12.80 7.16
N LEU A 92 -9.51 11.49 7.39
CA LEU A 92 -10.09 10.94 8.60
C LEU A 92 -9.26 11.27 9.84
N SER A 93 -7.92 11.23 9.76
CA SER A 93 -7.06 11.60 10.88
C SER A 93 -7.23 13.08 11.23
N ASN A 94 -7.34 13.96 10.24
CA ASN A 94 -7.57 15.39 10.48
C ASN A 94 -8.95 15.65 11.11
N TYR A 95 -9.98 14.90 10.67
CA TYR A 95 -11.32 14.97 11.28
C TYR A 95 -11.32 14.55 12.75
N ILE A 96 -10.67 13.42 13.06
CA ILE A 96 -10.52 12.93 14.44
C ILE A 96 -9.72 13.94 15.27
N GLU A 97 -8.61 14.46 14.74
CA GLU A 97 -7.80 15.44 15.44
C GLU A 97 -8.59 16.70 15.78
N LYS A 98 -9.40 17.21 14.85
CA LYS A 98 -10.32 18.33 15.12
C LYS A 98 -11.32 17.99 16.22
N LEU A 99 -11.94 16.81 16.15
CA LEU A 99 -12.97 16.39 17.10
C LEU A 99 -12.44 16.31 18.54
N TYR A 100 -11.21 15.81 18.73
CA TYR A 100 -10.66 15.56 20.06
C TYR A 100 -9.76 16.67 20.59
N LEU A 101 -9.02 17.36 19.72
CA LEU A 101 -8.05 18.39 20.14
C LEU A 101 -8.55 19.82 19.92
N GLY A 102 -9.60 20.03 19.11
CA GLY A 102 -10.16 21.37 18.83
C GLY A 102 -9.17 22.33 18.13
N LYS A 103 -8.04 21.82 17.62
CA LYS A 103 -6.90 22.62 17.15
C LYS A 103 -7.05 23.20 15.74
N LEU A 104 -8.09 22.81 15.01
CA LEU A 104 -8.28 23.14 13.60
C LEU A 104 -9.23 24.33 13.44
N THR A 105 -8.69 25.49 13.02
CA THR A 105 -9.45 26.71 12.70
C THR A 105 -10.18 26.63 11.36
N GLU A 106 -9.86 25.64 10.52
CA GLU A 106 -10.40 25.49 9.17
C GLU A 106 -11.51 24.43 9.05
N TYR A 107 -12.21 24.50 7.93
CA TYR A 107 -13.23 23.52 7.56
C TYR A 107 -12.58 22.15 7.34
N VAL A 108 -13.06 21.15 8.07
CA VAL A 108 -12.57 19.76 7.96
C VAL A 108 -13.72 18.93 7.46
N LEU A 109 -13.43 18.15 6.41
CA LEU A 109 -14.39 17.24 5.81
C LEU A 109 -14.79 16.16 6.83
N GLY A 110 -16.08 15.90 6.96
CA GLY A 110 -16.58 14.75 7.70
C GLY A 110 -16.23 13.44 6.98
N PRO A 111 -16.43 12.29 7.64
CA PRO A 111 -16.05 10.99 7.07
C PRO A 111 -16.73 10.69 5.73
N LEU A 112 -17.98 11.10 5.56
CA LEU A 112 -18.74 10.86 4.33
C LEU A 112 -18.26 11.76 3.18
N GLU A 113 -18.08 13.07 3.42
CA GLU A 113 -17.52 13.97 2.41
C GLU A 113 -16.07 13.61 2.07
N GLY A 114 -15.34 13.08 3.05
CA GLY A 114 -13.97 12.58 2.91
C GLY A 114 -13.84 11.44 1.89
N ILE A 115 -14.87 10.64 1.64
CA ILE A 115 -14.84 9.61 0.59
C ILE A 115 -14.72 10.25 -0.79
N LEU A 116 -15.54 11.25 -1.08
CA LEU A 116 -15.54 11.94 -2.38
C LEU A 116 -14.26 12.73 -2.60
N ALA A 117 -13.78 13.40 -1.55
CA ALA A 117 -12.51 14.11 -1.58
C ALA A 117 -11.35 13.13 -1.80
N ALA A 118 -11.31 12.00 -1.09
CA ALA A 118 -10.29 10.98 -1.27
C ALA A 118 -10.30 10.37 -2.69
N LEU A 119 -11.47 10.18 -3.30
CA LEU A 119 -11.57 9.76 -4.71
C LEU A 119 -10.95 10.80 -5.65
N THR A 120 -11.30 12.07 -5.46
CA THR A 120 -10.78 13.18 -6.28
C THR A 120 -9.27 13.31 -6.16
N TYR A 121 -8.75 13.34 -4.93
CA TYR A 121 -7.32 13.43 -4.69
C TYR A 121 -6.57 12.18 -5.15
N SER A 122 -7.15 10.99 -4.99
CA SER A 122 -6.58 9.75 -5.52
C SER A 122 -6.45 9.79 -7.04
N PHE A 123 -7.48 10.29 -7.75
CA PHE A 123 -7.44 10.41 -9.21
C PHE A 123 -6.31 11.34 -9.67
N VAL A 124 -6.20 12.53 -9.07
CA VAL A 124 -5.12 13.48 -9.38
C VAL A 124 -3.76 12.90 -9.02
N SER A 125 -3.64 12.27 -7.85
CA SER A 125 -2.40 11.64 -7.38
C SER A 125 -1.97 10.49 -8.30
N LEU A 126 -2.90 9.71 -8.83
CA LEU A 126 -2.61 8.64 -9.79
C LEU A 126 -2.15 9.20 -11.14
N LEU A 127 -2.69 10.32 -11.60
CA LEU A 127 -2.21 10.97 -12.82
C LEU A 127 -0.77 11.49 -12.66
N LEU A 128 -0.45 12.07 -11.49
CA LEU A 128 0.86 12.65 -11.22
C LEU A 128 1.94 11.59 -10.93
N PHE A 129 1.61 10.57 -10.13
CA PHE A 129 2.59 9.62 -9.60
C PHE A 129 2.40 8.18 -10.10
N GLY A 130 1.25 7.85 -10.68
CA GLY A 130 0.91 6.49 -11.07
C GLY A 130 1.87 5.88 -12.09
N LEU A 131 2.48 6.69 -12.95
CA LEU A 131 3.51 6.24 -13.91
C LEU A 131 4.74 5.62 -13.22
N ILE A 132 5.03 6.02 -11.99
CA ILE A 132 6.17 5.52 -11.23
C ILE A 132 5.70 4.50 -10.18
N ILE A 133 4.63 4.83 -9.46
CA ILE A 133 4.13 4.02 -8.34
C ILE A 133 3.54 2.68 -8.80
N LEU A 134 2.78 2.67 -9.90
CA LEU A 134 2.17 1.42 -10.38
C LEU A 134 3.22 0.40 -10.85
N PRO A 135 4.26 0.78 -11.64
CA PRO A 135 5.35 -0.13 -11.96
C PRO A 135 6.14 -0.61 -10.73
N ILE A 136 6.40 0.26 -9.74
CA ILE A 136 7.09 -0.17 -8.51
C ILE A 136 6.26 -1.22 -7.77
N GLY A 137 4.96 -0.98 -7.58
CA GLY A 137 4.06 -1.96 -6.97
C GLY A 137 4.03 -3.28 -7.75
N ALA A 138 3.95 -3.20 -9.07
CA ALA A 138 3.98 -4.35 -9.97
C ALA A 138 5.29 -5.14 -9.87
N LEU A 139 6.44 -4.47 -9.80
CA LEU A 139 7.75 -5.09 -9.64
C LEU A 139 7.86 -5.81 -8.29
N ILE A 140 7.48 -5.16 -7.18
CA ILE A 140 7.49 -5.79 -5.85
C ILE A 140 6.59 -7.03 -5.84
N GLY A 141 5.38 -6.92 -6.41
CA GLY A 141 4.44 -8.04 -6.50
C GLY A 141 4.95 -9.21 -7.36
N GLY A 142 5.57 -8.91 -8.50
CA GLY A 142 6.20 -9.90 -9.36
C GLY A 142 7.35 -10.63 -8.68
N CYS A 143 8.30 -9.88 -8.11
CA CYS A 143 9.45 -10.43 -7.38
C CYS A 143 9.01 -11.29 -6.19
N TYR A 144 8.03 -10.84 -5.42
CA TYR A 144 7.54 -11.60 -4.26
C TYR A 144 6.83 -12.90 -4.67
N ALA A 145 6.04 -12.87 -5.75
CA ALA A 145 5.42 -14.07 -6.30
C ALA A 145 6.45 -15.09 -6.82
N THR A 146 7.52 -14.62 -7.47
CA THR A 146 8.64 -15.46 -7.91
C THR A 146 9.33 -16.12 -6.72
N HIS A 147 9.65 -15.35 -5.68
CA HIS A 147 10.29 -15.87 -4.48
C HIS A 147 9.46 -16.98 -3.79
N ILE A 148 8.14 -16.82 -3.69
CA ILE A 148 7.26 -17.85 -3.14
C ILE A 148 7.28 -19.12 -4.01
N LYS A 149 7.19 -18.97 -5.34
CA LYS A 149 7.23 -20.12 -6.26
C LYS A 149 8.53 -20.90 -6.16
N GLU A 150 9.67 -20.22 -6.14
CA GLU A 150 10.98 -20.86 -6.02
C GLU A 150 11.11 -21.61 -4.70
N THR A 151 10.60 -21.04 -3.60
CA THR A 151 10.61 -21.68 -2.28
C THR A 151 9.75 -22.94 -2.27
N GLN A 152 8.57 -22.90 -2.89
CA GLN A 152 7.70 -24.07 -3.03
C GLN A 152 8.38 -25.17 -3.85
N TYR A 153 9.00 -24.81 -4.98
CA TYR A 153 9.71 -25.75 -5.84
C TYR A 153 10.89 -26.43 -5.12
N LYS A 154 11.75 -25.66 -4.44
CA LYS A 154 12.88 -26.20 -3.65
C LYS A 154 12.39 -27.14 -2.54
N THR A 155 11.28 -26.80 -1.88
CA THR A 155 10.69 -27.64 -0.83
C THR A 155 10.18 -28.97 -1.38
N LEU A 156 9.56 -28.96 -2.57
CA LEU A 156 9.11 -30.18 -3.25
C LEU A 156 10.30 -31.06 -3.65
N LEU A 157 11.35 -30.50 -4.25
CA LEU A 157 12.55 -31.25 -4.60
C LEU A 157 13.20 -31.91 -3.39
N LYS A 158 13.31 -31.18 -2.27
CA LYS A 158 13.86 -31.74 -1.03
C LYS A 158 13.04 -32.93 -0.54
N ARG A 159 11.71 -32.81 -0.53
CA ARG A 159 10.82 -33.92 -0.14
C ARG A 159 10.98 -35.14 -1.04
N VAL A 160 11.09 -34.95 -2.36
CA VAL A 160 11.31 -36.05 -3.32
C VAL A 160 12.66 -36.72 -3.06
N ALA A 161 13.73 -35.94 -2.86
CA ALA A 161 15.05 -36.47 -2.56
C ALA A 161 15.09 -37.25 -1.23
N ASP A 162 14.37 -36.78 -0.21
CA ASP A 162 14.29 -37.45 1.09
C ASP A 162 13.52 -38.78 0.98
N ILE A 163 12.46 -38.87 0.16
CA ILE A 163 11.74 -40.12 -0.12
C ILE A 163 12.64 -41.13 -0.86
N LEU A 164 13.39 -40.66 -1.86
CA LEU A 164 14.30 -41.50 -2.65
C LEU A 164 15.46 -42.09 -1.82
N LYS A 165 15.82 -41.49 -0.68
CA LYS A 165 16.86 -42.02 0.22
C LYS A 165 16.37 -43.14 1.14
N VAL A 166 15.05 -43.29 1.28
CA VAL A 166 14.42 -44.30 2.16
C VAL A 166 14.03 -45.56 1.37
N LEU A 167 13.99 -45.47 0.04
CA LEU A 167 13.81 -46.59 -0.90
C LEU A 167 15.15 -47.22 -1.27
#